data_AF-A0A5B0CPU7-F1
#
_entry.id   AF-A0A5B0CPU7-F1
#
_cell.length_a   1.000
_cell.length_b   1.000
_cell.length_c   1.000
_cell.angle_alpha   90.00
_cell.angle_beta   90.00
_cell.angle_gamma   90.00
#
_symmetry.space_group_name_H-M   'P 1'
#
loop_
_entity.id
_entity.type
_entity.pdbx_description
1 polymer ?
#
loop_
_entity_poly.entity_id
_entity_poly.type
_entity_poly.pdbx_seq_one_letter_code
_entity_poly.pdbx_strand_id
1 'polypeptide(L)'
;MGTAQGLVNALASDVVKTITLTSDLTLTTNVAPKAGVTIDGGGKILTLNATSAGNTSAEGLFIQYDGVTIKNITITQTGDLNKDNLVEIYGKNATLENVTVNGGVKAGIYVNNNGKSDTTVTFNKVATSGNAWGGVGIAAQQNGDKVTANFLNFNSDETVGVYTEGTTYAGTYVVSGLTGYTESTVGTQQHWKK
;
A
#
# COMPACT_ATOMS: atom_id res chain seq x y z
N MET A 1 18.25 -11.12 -2.57
CA MET A 1 18.23 -10.95 -1.10
C MET A 1 17.48 -12.12 -0.51
N GLY A 2 18.20 -13.01 0.18
CA GLY A 2 17.65 -14.27 0.69
C GLY A 2 17.42 -14.30 2.20
N THR A 3 17.66 -13.20 2.91
CA THR A 3 17.50 -13.11 4.36
C THR A 3 16.86 -11.78 4.76
N ALA A 4 16.18 -11.76 5.92
CA ALA A 4 15.57 -10.55 6.47
C ALA A 4 16.63 -9.46 6.71
N GLN A 5 17.76 -9.82 7.34
CA GLN A 5 18.87 -8.88 7.53
C GLN A 5 19.43 -8.36 6.21
N GLY A 6 19.50 -9.21 5.19
CA GLY A 6 19.91 -8.78 3.84
C GLY A 6 18.98 -7.69 3.30
N LEU A 7 17.66 -7.89 3.38
CA LEU A 7 16.68 -6.88 2.97
C LEU A 7 16.88 -5.57 3.76
N VAL A 8 17.00 -5.63 5.09
CA VAL A 8 17.24 -4.46 5.94
C VAL A 8 18.50 -3.70 5.51
N ASN A 9 19.60 -4.42 5.26
CA ASN A 9 20.86 -3.81 4.81
C ASN A 9 20.73 -3.13 3.43
N ALA A 10 19.96 -3.72 2.50
CA ALA A 10 19.72 -3.08 1.21
C ALA A 10 18.85 -1.82 1.33
N LEU A 11 17.81 -1.84 2.18
CA LEU A 11 16.96 -0.67 2.41
C LEU A 11 17.74 0.50 3.03
N ALA A 12 18.75 0.19 3.85
CA ALA A 12 19.65 1.18 4.43
C ALA A 12 20.67 1.75 3.42
N SER A 13 20.93 1.09 2.30
CA SER A 13 21.92 1.51 1.30
C SER A 13 21.43 2.71 0.49
N ASP A 14 22.30 3.68 0.18
CA ASP A 14 21.98 4.79 -0.73
C ASP A 14 22.18 4.43 -2.22
N VAL A 15 22.97 3.39 -2.49
CA VAL A 15 23.35 3.00 -3.84
C VAL A 15 22.49 1.89 -4.42
N VAL A 16 21.85 1.07 -3.57
CA VAL A 16 20.95 0.01 -4.04
C VAL A 16 19.65 0.64 -4.55
N LYS A 17 19.36 0.43 -5.85
CA LYS A 17 18.10 0.89 -6.48
C LYS A 17 17.10 -0.22 -6.74
N THR A 18 17.57 -1.46 -6.83
CA THR A 18 16.71 -2.64 -7.02
C THR A 18 17.05 -3.69 -5.98
N ILE A 19 16.02 -4.15 -5.27
CA ILE A 19 16.11 -5.21 -4.27
C ILE A 19 15.26 -6.37 -4.78
N THR A 20 15.90 -7.48 -5.16
CA THR A 20 15.18 -8.70 -5.56
C THR A 20 15.17 -9.70 -4.41
N LEU A 21 13.99 -10.19 -4.02
CA LEU A 21 13.88 -11.27 -3.05
C LEU A 21 14.16 -12.62 -3.71
N THR A 22 14.89 -13.49 -3.02
CA THR A 22 15.25 -14.83 -3.52
C THR A 22 14.68 -15.95 -2.65
N SER A 23 14.02 -15.60 -1.55
CA SER A 23 13.32 -16.48 -0.62
C SER A 23 12.16 -15.71 0.01
N ASP A 24 11.23 -16.44 0.61
CA ASP A 24 10.21 -15.84 1.47
C ASP A 24 10.89 -15.27 2.72
N LEU A 25 10.44 -14.09 3.16
CA LEU A 25 11.03 -13.37 4.28
C LEU A 25 9.96 -13.00 5.29
N THR A 26 10.31 -13.12 6.57
CA THR A 26 9.55 -12.55 7.68
C THR A 26 10.38 -11.45 8.32
N LEU A 27 9.78 -10.27 8.49
CA LEU A 27 10.40 -9.13 9.15
C LEU A 27 9.61 -8.76 10.40
N THR A 28 10.33 -8.44 11.47
CA THR A 28 9.77 -7.90 12.72
C THR A 28 9.97 -6.38 12.82
N THR A 29 10.35 -5.75 11.72
CA THR A 29 10.50 -4.31 11.56
C THR A 29 9.75 -3.89 10.30
N ASN A 30 9.38 -2.61 10.22
CA ASN A 30 8.77 -2.08 9.01
C ASN A 30 9.73 -2.14 7.82
N VAL A 31 9.16 -2.11 6.60
CA VAL A 31 9.91 -2.02 5.35
C VAL A 31 9.71 -0.62 4.79
N ALA A 32 10.78 0.16 4.68
CA ALA A 32 10.73 1.55 4.22
C ALA A 32 11.72 1.77 3.06
N PRO A 33 11.31 1.57 1.79
CA PRO A 33 12.17 1.84 0.64
C PRO A 33 12.46 3.34 0.45
N LYS A 34 13.69 3.67 0.04
CA LYS A 34 14.10 5.03 -0.33
C LYS A 34 13.51 5.47 -1.67
N ALA A 35 13.63 6.76 -1.97
CA ALA A 35 13.18 7.35 -3.23
C ALA A 35 13.68 6.58 -4.46
N GLY A 36 12.78 6.26 -5.39
CA GLY A 36 13.08 5.56 -6.63
C GLY A 36 13.47 4.08 -6.49
N VAL A 37 13.46 3.51 -5.28
CA VAL A 37 13.82 2.10 -5.07
C VAL A 37 12.73 1.18 -5.60
N THR A 38 13.15 0.11 -6.28
CA THR A 38 12.30 -1.02 -6.66
C THR A 38 12.52 -2.20 -5.70
N ILE A 39 11.44 -2.71 -5.11
CA ILE A 39 11.41 -4.02 -4.45
C ILE A 39 10.72 -5.00 -5.40
N ASP A 40 11.48 -5.96 -5.92
CA ASP A 40 10.99 -7.07 -6.73
C ASP A 40 10.93 -8.33 -5.86
N GLY A 41 9.73 -8.77 -5.51
CA GLY A 41 9.55 -9.97 -4.70
C GLY A 41 9.95 -11.25 -5.41
N GLY A 42 10.15 -11.28 -6.74
CA GLY A 42 10.50 -12.52 -7.44
C GLY A 42 9.49 -13.65 -7.23
N GLY A 43 8.22 -13.32 -6.99
CA GLY A 43 7.14 -14.25 -6.66
C GLY A 43 7.16 -14.76 -5.22
N LYS A 44 7.91 -14.12 -4.32
CA LYS A 44 8.05 -14.52 -2.91
C LYS A 44 7.03 -13.84 -1.99
N ILE A 45 6.94 -14.38 -0.78
CA ILE A 45 6.12 -13.86 0.30
C ILE A 45 6.99 -13.00 1.23
N LEU A 46 6.49 -11.81 1.54
CA LEU A 46 7.01 -10.91 2.55
C LEU A 46 6.00 -10.79 3.68
N THR A 47 6.31 -11.42 4.80
CA THR A 47 5.51 -11.39 6.03
C THR A 47 5.98 -10.26 6.93
N LEU A 48 5.12 -9.29 7.20
CA LEU A 48 5.39 -8.10 7.99
C LEU A 48 4.77 -8.24 9.38
N ASN A 49 5.61 -8.57 10.35
CA ASN A 49 5.25 -8.88 11.74
C ASN A 49 5.91 -7.90 12.71
N ALA A 50 5.99 -6.62 12.36
CA ALA A 50 6.42 -5.62 13.32
C ALA A 50 5.38 -5.51 14.44
N THR A 51 5.82 -5.57 15.69
CA THR A 51 4.94 -5.32 16.83
C THR A 51 4.50 -3.87 16.81
N SER A 52 3.19 -3.63 16.87
CA SER A 52 2.63 -2.29 16.95
C SER A 52 3.28 -1.46 18.06
N ALA A 53 3.76 -0.26 17.69
CA ALA A 53 4.20 0.77 18.63
C ALA A 53 3.15 1.88 18.78
N GLY A 54 1.92 1.64 18.33
CA GLY A 54 0.81 2.59 18.31
C GLY A 54 0.67 3.33 16.98
N ASN A 55 -0.28 4.27 16.94
CA ASN A 55 -0.74 4.98 15.74
C ASN A 55 0.25 6.00 15.13
N THR A 56 1.48 6.08 15.62
CA THR A 56 2.48 7.07 15.18
C THR A 56 3.63 6.47 14.38
N SER A 57 3.67 5.15 14.21
CA SER A 57 4.70 4.44 13.45
C SER A 57 4.08 3.52 12.41
N ALA A 58 4.59 3.54 11.19
CA ALA A 58 4.21 2.55 10.19
C ALA A 58 4.74 1.16 10.60
N GLU A 59 3.87 0.15 10.56
CA GLU A 59 4.15 -1.21 11.05
C GLU A 59 4.39 -2.20 9.90
N GLY A 60 3.99 -1.82 8.69
CA GLY A 60 4.07 -2.65 7.50
C GLY A 60 5.07 -2.12 6.47
N LEU A 61 4.65 -2.09 5.22
CA LEU A 61 5.41 -1.51 4.12
C LEU A 61 5.07 -0.03 4.03
N PHE A 62 6.06 0.83 4.31
CA PHE A 62 5.89 2.28 4.35
C PHE A 62 6.60 2.97 3.20
N ILE A 63 5.84 3.32 2.17
CA ILE A 63 6.31 4.03 0.98
C ILE A 63 6.21 5.54 1.22
N GLN A 64 7.19 6.09 1.94
CA GLN A 64 7.25 7.53 2.25
C GLN A 64 7.72 8.38 1.07
N TYR A 65 8.63 7.82 0.27
CA TYR A 65 9.36 8.54 -0.77
C TYR A 65 8.80 8.30 -2.17
N ASP A 66 9.06 9.25 -3.05
CA ASP A 66 8.52 9.28 -4.40
C ASP A 66 9.19 8.25 -5.32
N GLY A 67 8.45 7.78 -6.32
CA GLY A 67 8.94 6.92 -7.39
C GLY A 67 9.26 5.48 -6.99
N VAL A 68 8.83 5.05 -5.80
CA VAL A 68 9.02 3.67 -5.34
C VAL A 68 8.17 2.70 -6.17
N THR A 69 8.76 1.56 -6.53
CA THR A 69 8.06 0.46 -7.20
C THR A 69 8.10 -0.80 -6.37
N ILE A 70 6.95 -1.46 -6.20
CA ILE A 70 6.82 -2.74 -5.53
C ILE A 70 6.22 -3.72 -6.53
N LYS A 71 6.88 -4.86 -6.76
CA LYS A 71 6.38 -5.80 -7.77
C LYS A 71 6.63 -7.26 -7.48
N ASN A 72 5.84 -8.13 -8.11
CA ASN A 72 5.96 -9.59 -8.06
C ASN A 72 6.07 -10.14 -6.64
N ILE A 73 5.20 -9.70 -5.73
CA ILE A 73 5.33 -10.00 -4.31
C ILE A 73 3.96 -10.25 -3.68
N THR A 74 3.92 -11.19 -2.73
CA THR A 74 2.81 -11.30 -1.79
C THR A 74 3.22 -10.66 -0.47
N ILE A 75 2.45 -9.71 0.03
CA ILE A 75 2.65 -9.03 1.31
C ILE A 75 1.56 -9.51 2.26
N THR A 76 1.97 -9.99 3.43
CA THR A 76 1.08 -10.58 4.43
C THR A 76 1.53 -10.23 5.84
N GLN A 77 0.74 -10.60 6.84
CA GLN A 77 1.15 -10.63 8.25
C GLN A 77 0.59 -11.89 8.93
N THR A 78 1.16 -12.25 10.08
CA THR A 78 0.67 -13.36 10.91
C THR A 78 0.47 -12.92 12.36
N GLY A 79 -0.63 -13.36 12.99
CA GLY A 79 -0.85 -13.18 14.42
C GLY A 79 -1.29 -11.76 14.83
N ASP A 80 -1.82 -10.98 13.89
CA ASP A 80 -2.32 -9.61 14.08
C ASP A 80 -1.32 -8.69 14.80
N LEU A 81 -0.02 -8.82 14.53
CA LEU A 81 1.01 -8.02 15.19
C LEU A 81 1.03 -6.58 14.66
N ASN A 82 0.79 -6.41 13.36
CA ASN A 82 0.53 -5.12 12.74
C ASN A 82 -0.98 -4.81 12.92
N LYS A 83 -1.25 -3.72 13.65
CA LYS A 83 -2.57 -3.21 13.99
C LYS A 83 -3.02 -2.05 13.10
N ASP A 84 -2.22 -1.69 12.10
CA ASP A 84 -2.52 -0.63 11.14
C ASP A 84 -2.79 -1.18 9.73
N ASN A 85 -2.74 -0.30 8.73
CA ASN A 85 -2.73 -0.66 7.32
C ASN A 85 -1.45 -1.43 6.98
N LEU A 86 -1.57 -2.49 6.17
CA LEU A 86 -0.42 -3.36 5.90
C LEU A 86 0.58 -2.71 4.93
N VAL A 87 0.08 -1.94 3.97
CA VAL A 87 0.89 -1.11 3.06
C VAL A 87 0.40 0.33 3.15
N GLU A 88 1.32 1.25 3.39
CA GLU A 88 1.06 2.68 3.50
C GLU A 88 1.85 3.45 2.45
N ILE A 89 1.17 4.31 1.68
CA ILE A 89 1.76 5.04 0.56
C ILE A 89 1.55 6.53 0.76
N TYR A 90 2.65 7.22 1.02
CA TYR A 90 2.71 8.68 1.18
C TYR A 90 3.54 9.32 0.06
N GLY A 91 4.39 8.57 -0.63
CA GLY A 91 5.19 9.00 -1.77
C GLY A 91 4.39 9.24 -3.05
N LYS A 92 4.84 10.17 -3.88
CA LYS A 92 4.27 10.41 -5.22
C LYS A 92 4.74 9.36 -6.20
N ASN A 93 3.92 9.10 -7.22
CA ASN A 93 4.27 8.24 -8.36
C ASN A 93 4.69 6.83 -7.93
N ALA A 94 4.09 6.31 -6.85
CA ALA A 94 4.31 4.93 -6.43
C ALA A 94 3.63 3.95 -7.41
N THR A 95 4.28 2.81 -7.65
CA THR A 95 3.74 1.76 -8.52
C THR A 95 3.73 0.43 -7.81
N LEU A 96 2.56 -0.23 -7.78
CA LEU A 96 2.40 -1.61 -7.35
C LEU A 96 2.06 -2.45 -8.59
N GLU A 97 2.93 -3.41 -8.93
CA GLU A 97 2.77 -4.27 -10.11
C GLU A 97 2.81 -5.75 -9.75
N ASN A 98 1.75 -6.51 -10.05
CA ASN A 98 1.68 -7.93 -9.71
C ASN A 98 1.92 -8.17 -8.20
N VAL A 99 1.11 -7.48 -7.38
CA VAL A 99 1.23 -7.46 -5.92
C VAL A 99 -0.04 -8.04 -5.31
N THR A 100 0.11 -8.97 -4.37
CA THR A 100 -0.99 -9.42 -3.51
C THR A 100 -0.77 -8.87 -2.10
N VAL A 101 -1.81 -8.30 -1.48
CA VAL A 101 -1.76 -7.82 -0.09
C VAL A 101 -2.88 -8.47 0.71
N ASN A 102 -2.56 -9.21 1.77
CA ASN A 102 -3.56 -9.91 2.54
C ASN A 102 -3.45 -9.70 4.06
N GLY A 103 -4.60 -9.80 4.75
CA GLY A 103 -4.65 -9.89 6.20
C GLY A 103 -4.32 -8.62 6.97
N GLY A 104 -4.46 -7.44 6.37
CA GLY A 104 -4.35 -6.16 7.07
C GLY A 104 -5.46 -5.97 8.11
N VAL A 105 -5.10 -5.51 9.31
CA VAL A 105 -6.07 -5.25 10.41
C VAL A 105 -6.93 -4.01 10.14
N LYS A 106 -6.53 -3.15 9.20
CA LYS A 106 -7.32 -2.05 8.64
C LYS A 106 -7.52 -2.25 7.13
N ALA A 107 -7.08 -1.30 6.29
CA ALA A 107 -7.01 -1.52 4.86
C ALA A 107 -5.78 -2.36 4.51
N GLY A 108 -5.86 -3.12 3.42
CA GLY A 108 -4.67 -3.80 2.89
C GLY A 108 -3.63 -2.77 2.43
N ILE A 109 -4.10 -1.80 1.66
CA ILE A 109 -3.28 -0.69 1.18
C ILE A 109 -3.96 0.63 1.55
N TYR A 110 -3.19 1.62 2.00
CA TYR A 110 -3.68 2.95 2.34
C TYR A 110 -2.82 4.02 1.68
N VAL A 111 -3.43 4.83 0.81
CA VAL A 111 -2.78 5.96 0.14
C VAL A 111 -3.14 7.23 0.88
N ASN A 112 -2.13 7.95 1.37
CA ASN A 112 -2.31 9.15 2.17
C ASN A 112 -1.48 10.31 1.62
N ASN A 113 -2.15 11.26 0.97
CA ASN A 113 -1.55 12.54 0.61
C ASN A 113 -1.85 13.58 1.70
N ASN A 114 -0.78 14.12 2.29
CA ASN A 114 -0.86 15.16 3.31
C ASN A 114 0.13 16.28 2.96
N GLY A 115 -0.36 17.31 2.27
CA GLY A 115 0.39 18.53 1.98
C GLY A 115 1.38 18.41 0.82
N LYS A 116 1.18 17.46 -0.11
CA LYS A 116 2.05 17.30 -1.28
C LYS A 116 1.47 17.84 -2.59
N SER A 117 0.35 18.55 -2.55
CA SER A 117 -0.45 18.99 -3.70
C SER A 117 -0.97 17.81 -4.53
N ASP A 118 -0.16 17.16 -5.36
CA ASP A 118 -0.60 16.03 -6.19
C ASP A 118 0.17 14.74 -5.87
N THR A 119 -0.58 13.65 -5.65
CA THR A 119 -0.06 12.27 -5.51
C THR A 119 -0.74 11.35 -6.52
N THR A 120 0.05 10.65 -7.32
CA THR A 120 -0.43 9.60 -8.23
C THR A 120 0.08 8.24 -7.79
N VAL A 121 -0.78 7.22 -7.78
CA VAL A 121 -0.41 5.83 -7.51
C VAL A 121 -0.99 4.94 -8.61
N THR A 122 -0.16 4.02 -9.10
CA THR A 122 -0.57 3.04 -10.12
C THR A 122 -0.65 1.65 -9.51
N PHE A 123 -1.82 1.02 -9.65
CA PHE A 123 -2.11 -0.35 -9.25
C PHE A 123 -2.29 -1.21 -10.51
N ASN A 124 -1.30 -2.03 -10.83
CA ASN A 124 -1.31 -2.91 -12.00
C ASN A 124 -1.25 -4.36 -11.57
N LYS A 125 -2.31 -5.15 -11.81
CA LYS A 125 -2.42 -6.55 -11.36
C LYS A 125 -2.26 -6.64 -9.84
N VAL A 126 -3.05 -5.86 -9.11
CA VAL A 126 -3.04 -5.85 -7.65
C VAL A 126 -4.23 -6.64 -7.12
N ALA A 127 -3.98 -7.52 -6.14
CA ALA A 127 -5.00 -8.30 -5.47
C ALA A 127 -5.01 -7.99 -3.96
N THR A 128 -6.20 -7.84 -3.37
CA THR A 128 -6.37 -7.72 -1.91
C THR A 128 -7.34 -8.76 -1.38
N SER A 129 -7.08 -9.29 -0.18
CA SER A 129 -8.00 -10.19 0.51
C SER A 129 -7.82 -10.15 2.03
N GLY A 130 -8.90 -10.44 2.77
CA GLY A 130 -8.83 -10.60 4.23
C GLY A 130 -8.49 -9.33 5.01
N ASN A 131 -8.65 -8.15 4.41
CA ASN A 131 -8.43 -6.87 5.08
C ASN A 131 -9.72 -6.37 5.76
N ALA A 132 -9.62 -5.83 6.98
CA ALA A 132 -10.80 -5.54 7.81
C ALA A 132 -11.65 -4.35 7.31
N TRP A 133 -11.03 -3.28 6.80
CA TRP A 133 -11.74 -2.07 6.38
C TRP A 133 -12.04 -2.05 4.88
N GLY A 134 -11.13 -2.61 4.08
CA GLY A 134 -11.24 -2.68 2.63
C GLY A 134 -9.91 -3.01 1.97
N GLY A 135 -9.94 -3.19 0.65
CA GLY A 135 -8.73 -3.45 -0.13
C GLY A 135 -7.79 -2.24 -0.15
N VAL A 136 -8.28 -1.10 -0.64
CA VAL A 136 -7.54 0.16 -0.76
C VAL A 136 -8.31 1.33 -0.15
N GLY A 137 -7.71 2.00 0.84
CA GLY A 137 -8.19 3.28 1.37
C GLY A 137 -7.42 4.46 0.79
N ILE A 138 -8.10 5.59 0.57
CA ILE A 138 -7.51 6.78 -0.07
C ILE A 138 -7.87 8.05 0.73
N ALA A 139 -6.85 8.79 1.15
CA ALA A 139 -6.96 10.06 1.86
C ALA A 139 -6.19 11.19 1.15
N ALA A 140 -6.85 12.33 0.96
CA ALA A 140 -6.26 13.58 0.47
C ALA A 140 -6.54 14.67 1.51
N GLN A 141 -5.61 14.87 2.45
CA GLN A 141 -5.89 15.51 3.74
C GLN A 141 -6.20 17.01 3.64
N GLN A 142 -5.38 17.76 2.91
CA GLN A 142 -5.41 19.22 2.94
C GLN A 142 -6.20 19.79 1.76
N ASN A 143 -6.66 21.04 1.92
CA ASN A 143 -7.24 21.78 0.80
C ASN A 143 -6.18 21.96 -0.30
N GLY A 144 -6.53 21.58 -1.53
CA GLY A 144 -5.60 21.56 -2.65
C GLY A 144 -4.78 20.27 -2.78
N ASP A 145 -4.88 19.33 -1.83
CA ASP A 145 -4.35 17.98 -2.05
C ASP A 145 -5.25 17.24 -3.07
N LYS A 146 -4.61 16.42 -3.90
CA LYS A 146 -5.23 15.54 -4.87
C LYS A 146 -4.56 14.18 -4.81
N VAL A 147 -5.35 13.12 -4.76
CA VAL A 147 -4.88 11.75 -5.01
C VAL A 147 -5.48 11.23 -6.30
N THR A 148 -4.62 10.74 -7.20
CA THR A 148 -5.01 10.02 -8.41
C THR A 148 -4.60 8.56 -8.26
N ALA A 149 -5.59 7.66 -8.19
CA ALA A 149 -5.39 6.21 -8.11
C ALA A 149 -5.82 5.55 -9.43
N ASN A 150 -4.85 4.97 -10.14
CA ASN A 150 -5.06 4.33 -11.43
C ASN A 150 -5.02 2.81 -11.27
N PHE A 151 -6.14 2.14 -11.51
CA PHE A 151 -6.27 0.69 -11.42
C PHE A 151 -6.29 0.09 -12.83
N LEU A 152 -5.25 -0.63 -13.23
CA LEU A 152 -5.17 -1.24 -14.57
C LEU A 152 -5.71 -2.68 -14.58
N ASN A 153 -5.55 -3.38 -13.47
CA ASN A 153 -6.14 -4.68 -13.21
C ASN A 153 -6.13 -4.88 -11.69
N PHE A 154 -7.30 -4.76 -11.08
CA PHE A 154 -7.46 -4.83 -9.63
C PHE A 154 -8.53 -5.86 -9.30
N ASN A 155 -8.22 -6.72 -8.32
CA ASN A 155 -9.19 -7.64 -7.75
C ASN A 155 -9.13 -7.53 -6.23
N SER A 156 -10.28 -7.56 -5.60
CA SER A 156 -10.42 -7.49 -4.16
C SER A 156 -11.52 -8.46 -3.77
N ASP A 157 -11.23 -9.25 -2.74
CA ASP A 157 -12.19 -10.15 -2.11
C ASP A 157 -12.88 -9.51 -0.90
N GLU A 158 -12.53 -8.26 -0.57
CA GLU A 158 -13.22 -7.46 0.44
C GLU A 158 -14.61 -7.02 -0.04
N THR A 159 -15.53 -6.83 0.91
CA THR A 159 -16.84 -6.21 0.62
C THR A 159 -16.70 -4.80 0.05
N VAL A 160 -15.65 -4.08 0.45
CA VAL A 160 -15.29 -2.76 -0.08
C VAL A 160 -13.89 -2.87 -0.69
N GLY A 161 -13.80 -2.86 -2.01
CA GLY A 161 -12.53 -3.00 -2.70
C GLY A 161 -11.69 -1.74 -2.63
N VAL A 162 -12.31 -0.59 -2.89
CA VAL A 162 -11.68 0.72 -2.75
C VAL A 162 -12.62 1.66 -2.02
N TYR A 163 -12.10 2.52 -1.17
CA TYR A 163 -12.85 3.63 -0.57
C TYR A 163 -12.02 4.91 -0.50
N THR A 164 -12.71 6.05 -0.55
CA THR A 164 -12.12 7.35 -0.18
C THR A 164 -12.54 7.74 1.23
N GLU A 165 -11.73 8.55 1.90
CA GLU A 165 -12.07 9.14 3.20
C GLU A 165 -13.10 10.28 3.10
N GLY A 166 -13.60 10.55 1.89
CA GLY A 166 -14.71 11.46 1.68
C GLY A 166 -14.41 12.89 2.10
N THR A 167 -15.41 13.54 2.69
CA THR A 167 -15.31 14.92 3.20
C THR A 167 -14.69 15.01 4.60
N THR A 168 -14.21 13.90 5.17
CA THR A 168 -13.35 13.94 6.37
C THR A 168 -12.13 14.80 6.11
N TYR A 169 -11.68 14.82 4.85
CA TYR A 169 -10.58 15.64 4.38
C TYR A 169 -11.01 16.62 3.29
N ALA A 170 -10.26 17.71 3.16
CA ALA A 170 -10.58 18.82 2.25
C ALA A 170 -10.00 18.62 0.83
N GLY A 171 -9.21 17.58 0.60
CA GLY A 171 -8.61 17.28 -0.69
C GLY A 171 -9.58 16.58 -1.64
N THR A 172 -9.05 16.25 -2.83
CA THR A 172 -9.82 15.67 -3.94
C THR A 172 -9.28 14.32 -4.37
N TYR A 173 -10.16 13.51 -4.94
CA TYR A 173 -9.87 12.13 -5.33
C TYR A 173 -10.19 11.93 -6.82
N VAL A 174 -9.30 11.24 -7.52
CA VAL A 174 -9.54 10.72 -8.87
C VAL A 174 -9.25 9.22 -8.84
N VAL A 175 -10.29 8.41 -9.00
CA VAL A 175 -10.20 6.95 -9.01
C VAL A 175 -10.61 6.46 -10.38
N SER A 176 -9.79 5.63 -11.03
CA SER A 176 -10.06 5.16 -12.39
C SER A 176 -9.70 3.70 -12.60
N GLY A 177 -10.36 3.03 -13.55
CA GLY A 177 -10.00 1.70 -14.04
C GLY A 177 -10.47 0.51 -13.17
N LEU A 178 -11.39 0.75 -12.24
CA LEU A 178 -12.07 -0.29 -11.46
C LEU A 178 -13.19 -0.98 -12.28
N THR A 179 -12.81 -1.62 -13.39
CA THR A 179 -13.77 -2.32 -14.28
C THR A 179 -14.48 -3.44 -13.52
N GLY A 180 -15.80 -3.47 -13.58
CA GLY A 180 -16.63 -4.47 -12.88
C GLY A 180 -16.93 -4.14 -11.42
N TYR A 181 -16.49 -2.99 -10.92
CA TYR A 181 -16.92 -2.46 -9.62
C TYR A 181 -18.05 -1.44 -9.79
N THR A 182 -18.99 -1.46 -8.85
CA THR A 182 -20.05 -0.46 -8.72
C THR A 182 -19.63 0.60 -7.70
N GLU A 183 -19.68 1.87 -8.10
CA GLU A 183 -19.47 3.01 -7.22
C GLU A 183 -20.76 3.33 -6.44
N SER A 184 -20.61 3.59 -5.14
CA SER A 184 -21.71 4.01 -4.27
C SER A 184 -21.21 4.97 -3.19
N THR A 185 -22.04 5.92 -2.80
CA THR A 185 -21.74 6.82 -1.68
C THR A 185 -22.24 6.22 -0.37
N VAL A 186 -21.36 6.14 0.63
CA VAL A 186 -21.68 5.68 1.98
C VAL A 186 -21.29 6.77 2.97
N GLY A 187 -22.29 7.48 3.50
CA GLY A 187 -22.04 8.69 4.28
C GLY A 187 -21.36 9.75 3.41
N THR A 188 -20.14 10.12 3.75
CA THR A 188 -19.33 11.10 3.00
C THR A 188 -18.29 10.43 2.08
N GLN A 189 -18.14 9.11 2.17
CA GLN A 189 -17.14 8.33 1.43
C GLN A 189 -17.70 7.82 0.10
N GLN A 190 -16.82 7.66 -0.90
CA GLN A 190 -17.11 6.86 -2.09
C GLN A 190 -16.54 5.47 -1.94
N HIS A 191 -17.34 4.45 -2.24
CA HIS A 191 -17.00 3.03 -2.15
C HIS A 191 -17.15 2.36 -3.51
N TRP A 192 -16.17 1.56 -3.90
CA TRP A 192 -16.24 0.67 -5.05
C TRP A 192 -16.32 -0.78 -4.57
N LYS A 193 -17.39 -1.46 -4.97
CA LYS A 193 -17.70 -2.85 -4.56
C LYS A 193 -17.95 -3.71 -5.80
N LYS A 194 -17.58 -4.98 -5.76
CA LYS A 194 -17.81 -5.93 -6.86
C LYS A 194 -19.16 -6.63 -6.71
#